data_AF-A0AAV5VDM1-F1
#
_entry.id   AF-A0AAV5VDM1-F1
#
_cell.length_a   1.000
_cell.length_b   1.000
_cell.length_c   1.000
_cell.angle_alpha   90.00
_cell.angle_beta   90.00
_cell.angle_gamma   90.00
#
_symmetry.space_group_name_H-M   'P 1'
#
loop_
_entity.id
_entity.type
_entity.pdbx_description
1 polymer ?
#
loop_
_entity_poly.entity_id
_entity_poly.type
_entity_poly.pdbx_seq_one_letter_code
_entity_poly.pdbx_strand_id
1 'polypeptide(L)'
;EWRAKAFQLSSTNRIGNLLTRSIEVMQTAVRNGLPSEKTKFLLASLERDQKLSMEYDNKRNDLLHEFSYAFCVGLRASIESIIDKQPNFSPLDYSEQQPLCVLQNGVRSRNA
;
A
#
# COMPACT_ATOMS: atom_id res chain seq x y z
N GLU A 1 2.00 -24.60 0.69
CA GLU A 1 1.62 -24.75 -0.73
C GLU A 1 0.50 -23.82 -1.20
N TRP A 2 -0.62 -23.70 -0.48
CA TRP A 2 -1.77 -22.89 -0.93
C TRP A 2 -1.44 -21.42 -1.25
N ARG A 3 -0.50 -20.81 -0.51
CA ARG A 3 -0.03 -19.42 -0.77
C ARG A 3 0.63 -19.26 -2.14
N ALA A 4 1.45 -20.22 -2.56
CA ALA A 4 2.11 -20.18 -3.88
C ALA A 4 1.10 -20.36 -5.02
N LYS A 5 0.11 -21.24 -4.83
CA LYS A 5 -1.00 -21.43 -5.77
C LYS A 5 -1.89 -20.19 -5.85
N ALA A 6 -2.22 -19.57 -4.71
CA ALA A 6 -2.96 -18.31 -4.68
C ALA A 6 -2.20 -17.18 -5.39
N PHE A 7 -0.88 -17.12 -5.23
CA PHE A 7 -0.03 -16.16 -5.93
C PHE A 7 -0.01 -16.39 -7.45
N GLN A 8 0.16 -17.64 -7.91
CA GLN A 8 0.06 -17.97 -9.34
C GLN A 8 -1.33 -17.72 -9.94
N LEU A 9 -2.39 -18.00 -9.18
CA LEU A 9 -3.76 -17.68 -9.60
C LEU A 9 -3.98 -16.16 -9.62
N SER A 10 -3.30 -15.41 -8.75
CA SER A 10 -3.42 -13.97 -8.72
C SER A 10 -2.84 -13.30 -9.96
N SER A 11 -1.74 -13.82 -10.51
CA SER A 11 -1.13 -13.29 -11.73
C SER A 11 -1.93 -13.59 -12.99
N THR A 12 -2.73 -14.65 -12.98
CA THR A 12 -3.50 -15.14 -14.14
C THR A 12 -4.96 -14.68 -14.13
N ASN A 13 -5.52 -14.39 -12.96
CA ASN A 13 -6.88 -13.88 -12.81
C ASN A 13 -6.87 -12.36 -12.57
N ARG A 14 -7.65 -11.61 -13.36
CA ARG A 14 -7.81 -10.14 -13.24
C ARG A 14 -8.14 -9.69 -11.82
N ILE A 15 -8.97 -10.45 -11.10
CA ILE A 15 -9.34 -10.12 -9.71
C ILE A 15 -8.18 -10.31 -8.75
N GLY A 16 -7.41 -11.39 -8.91
CA GLY A 16 -6.24 -11.59 -8.08
C GLY A 16 -5.18 -10.50 -8.32
N ASN A 17 -5.01 -10.06 -9.57
CA ASN A 17 -4.16 -8.91 -9.89
C ASN A 17 -4.66 -7.62 -9.23
N LEU A 18 -5.98 -7.40 -9.23
CA LEU A 18 -6.58 -6.24 -8.57
C LEU A 18 -6.37 -6.24 -7.05
N LEU A 19 -6.51 -7.41 -6.41
CA LEU A 19 -6.24 -7.59 -4.99
C LEU A 19 -4.75 -7.37 -4.65
N THR A 20 -3.84 -7.93 -5.45
CA THR A 20 -2.40 -7.73 -5.29
C THR A 20 -2.05 -6.24 -5.42
N ARG A 21 -2.55 -5.55 -6.46
CA ARG A 21 -2.35 -4.10 -6.61
C ARG A 21 -2.89 -3.30 -5.44
N SER A 22 -4.05 -3.68 -4.89
CA SER A 22 -4.62 -3.00 -3.73
C SER A 22 -3.72 -3.09 -2.50
N ILE A 23 -3.11 -4.25 -2.27
CA ILE A 23 -2.14 -4.46 -1.20
C ILE A 23 -0.86 -3.65 -1.45
N GLU A 24 -0.37 -3.59 -2.70
CA GLU A 24 0.80 -2.78 -3.08
C GLU A 24 0.56 -1.28 -2.86
N VAL A 25 -0.64 -0.77 -3.16
CA VAL A 25 -1.03 0.61 -2.85
C VAL A 25 -0.96 0.85 -1.36
N MET A 26 -1.50 -0.05 -0.54
CA MET A 26 -1.43 0.05 0.92
C MET A 26 0.03 0.04 1.43
N GLN A 27 0.86 -0.87 0.92
CA GLN A 27 2.28 -0.92 1.29
C GLN A 27 3.02 0.35 0.89
N THR A 28 2.72 0.89 -0.29
CA THR A 28 3.31 2.16 -0.74
C THR A 28 2.85 3.32 0.12
N ALA A 29 1.57 3.38 0.47
CA ALA A 29 1.02 4.38 1.38
C ALA A 29 1.71 4.36 2.75
N VAL A 30 1.97 3.16 3.30
CA VAL A 30 2.70 2.99 4.57
C VAL A 30 4.17 3.40 4.44
N ARG A 31 4.84 3.02 3.34
CA ARG A 31 6.28 3.25 3.17
C ARG A 31 6.64 4.69 2.76
N ASN A 32 5.85 5.28 1.88
CA ASN A 32 6.13 6.56 1.24
C ASN A 32 5.30 7.72 1.81
N GLY A 33 4.37 7.42 2.72
CA GLY A 33 3.40 8.38 3.21
C GLY A 33 2.16 8.48 2.32
N LEU A 34 1.03 8.69 2.98
CA LEU A 34 -0.30 8.81 2.36
C LEU A 34 -0.40 10.00 1.38
N PRO A 35 0.09 11.22 1.69
CA PRO A 35 -0.08 12.35 0.79
C PRO A 35 0.90 12.38 -0.41
N SER A 36 1.77 11.38 -0.56
CA SER A 36 2.75 11.37 -1.65
C SER A 36 2.07 11.30 -3.03
N GLU A 37 2.63 12.00 -4.02
CA GLU A 37 2.15 11.95 -5.41
C GLU A 37 2.12 10.52 -5.96
N LYS A 38 3.06 9.67 -5.53
CA LYS A 38 3.09 8.25 -5.88
C LYS A 38 1.85 7.53 -5.36
N THR A 39 1.45 7.77 -4.11
CA THR A 39 0.25 7.17 -3.51
C THR A 39 -1.00 7.60 -4.27
N LYS A 40 -1.14 8.90 -4.59
CA LYS A 40 -2.27 9.43 -5.37
C LYS A 40 -2.36 8.81 -6.77
N PHE A 41 -1.23 8.72 -7.46
CA PHE A 41 -1.16 8.09 -8.78
C PHE A 41 -1.59 6.61 -8.73
N LEU A 42 -1.11 5.87 -7.72
CA LEU A 42 -1.47 4.47 -7.54
C LEU A 42 -2.96 4.28 -7.22
N LEU A 43 -3.57 5.16 -6.43
CA LEU A 43 -5.02 5.13 -6.17
C LEU A 43 -5.84 5.35 -7.45
N ALA A 44 -5.47 6.35 -8.26
CA ALA A 44 -6.14 6.63 -9.54
C ALA A 44 -5.95 5.47 -10.54
N SER A 45 -4.78 4.84 -10.56
CA SER A 45 -4.56 3.63 -11.37
C SER A 45 -5.44 2.49 -10.89
N LEU A 46 -5.52 2.25 -9.58
CA LEU A 46 -6.32 1.18 -8.99
C LEU A 46 -7.80 1.34 -9.31
N GLU A 47 -8.33 2.57 -9.27
CA GLU A 47 -9.72 2.87 -9.66
C GLU A 47 -9.98 2.52 -11.13
N ARG A 48 -9.05 2.87 -12.03
CA ARG A 48 -9.17 2.54 -13.45
C ARG A 48 -9.14 1.03 -13.67
N ASP A 49 -8.20 0.33 -13.03
CA ASP A 49 -8.07 -1.12 -13.16
C ASP A 49 -9.30 -1.85 -12.62
N GLN A 50 -9.90 -1.34 -11.55
CA GLN A 50 -11.16 -1.86 -11.01
C GLN A 50 -12.29 -1.70 -12.03
N LYS A 51 -12.49 -0.49 -12.58
CA LYS A 51 -13.53 -0.23 -13.59
C LYS A 51 -13.40 -1.16 -14.79
N LEU A 52 -12.19 -1.29 -15.32
CA LEU A 52 -11.90 -2.22 -16.42
C LEU A 52 -12.16 -3.66 -16.01
N SER A 53 -11.73 -4.07 -14.81
CA SER A 53 -11.95 -5.43 -14.34
C SER A 53 -13.43 -5.75 -14.21
N MET A 54 -14.27 -4.79 -13.77
CA MET A 54 -15.73 -4.96 -13.68
C MET A 54 -16.41 -4.99 -15.05
N GLU A 55 -15.91 -4.22 -16.02
CA GLU A 55 -16.47 -4.15 -17.38
C GLU A 55 -16.34 -5.48 -18.12
N TYR A 56 -15.22 -6.18 -17.95
CA TYR A 56 -14.92 -7.44 -18.64
C TYR A 56 -15.18 -8.69 -17.77
N ASP A 57 -15.84 -8.55 -16.62
CA ASP A 57 -16.10 -9.67 -15.70
C ASP A 57 -17.48 -10.30 -15.93
N ASN A 58 -17.47 -11.45 -16.61
CA ASN A 58 -18.66 -12.26 -16.86
C ASN A 58 -19.21 -12.95 -15.60
N LYS A 59 -18.48 -12.93 -14.49
CA LYS A 59 -18.83 -13.56 -13.21
C LYS A 59 -19.00 -12.54 -12.08
N ARG A 60 -19.33 -11.30 -12.41
CA ARG A 60 -19.45 -10.20 -11.44
C ARG A 60 -20.35 -10.50 -10.23
N ASN A 61 -21.40 -11.30 -10.43
CA ASN A 61 -22.35 -11.66 -9.37
C ASN A 61 -21.89 -12.84 -8.49
N ASP A 62 -20.68 -13.37 -8.73
CA ASP A 62 -20.04 -14.29 -7.80
C ASP A 62 -19.65 -13.51 -6.52
N LEU A 63 -20.02 -14.06 -5.37
CA LEU A 63 -19.73 -13.50 -4.04
C LEU A 63 -18.27 -13.10 -3.88
N LEU A 64 -17.34 -13.89 -4.41
CA LEU A 64 -15.91 -13.59 -4.30
C LEU A 64 -15.51 -12.36 -5.12
N HIS A 65 -16.10 -12.20 -6.31
CA HIS A 65 -15.82 -11.08 -7.20
C HIS A 65 -16.38 -9.79 -6.60
N GLU A 66 -17.63 -9.85 -6.14
CA GLU A 66 -18.29 -8.74 -5.45
C GLU A 66 -17.51 -8.29 -4.21
N PHE A 67 -17.12 -9.23 -3.35
CA PHE A 67 -16.27 -8.95 -2.19
C PHE A 67 -14.95 -8.28 -2.60
N SER A 68 -14.29 -8.80 -3.64
CA SER A 68 -13.00 -8.27 -4.09
C SER A 68 -13.11 -6.83 -4.57
N TYR A 69 -14.16 -6.50 -5.34
CA TYR A 69 -14.40 -5.12 -5.76
C TYR A 69 -14.75 -4.23 -4.57
N ALA A 70 -15.63 -4.67 -3.67
CA ALA A 70 -15.99 -3.93 -2.46
C ALA A 70 -14.76 -3.64 -1.58
N PHE A 71 -13.87 -4.62 -1.43
CA PHE A 71 -12.59 -4.46 -0.73
C PHE A 71 -11.72 -3.37 -1.37
N CYS A 72 -11.57 -3.39 -2.69
CA CYS A 72 -10.79 -2.39 -3.42
C CYS A 72 -11.37 -0.97 -3.27
N VAL A 73 -12.71 -0.84 -3.32
CA VAL A 73 -13.40 0.45 -3.07
C VAL A 73 -13.14 0.91 -1.63
N GLY A 74 -13.35 0.03 -0.66
CA GLY A 74 -13.20 0.37 0.76
C GLY A 74 -11.77 0.79 1.11
N LEU A 75 -10.77 0.09 0.58
CA LEU A 75 -9.36 0.43 0.75
C LEU A 75 -9.05 1.80 0.15
N ARG A 76 -9.47 2.05 -1.10
CA ARG A 76 -9.27 3.34 -1.77
C ARG A 76 -9.91 4.47 -0.98
N ALA A 77 -11.18 4.34 -0.62
CA ALA A 77 -11.91 5.35 0.16
C ALA A 77 -11.28 5.60 1.54
N SER A 78 -10.74 4.56 2.17
CA SER A 78 -10.04 4.71 3.45
C SER A 78 -8.76 5.53 3.31
N ILE A 79 -7.95 5.24 2.28
CA ILE A 79 -6.71 5.99 2.02
C ILE A 79 -7.03 7.44 1.62
N GLU A 80 -7.98 7.65 0.70
CA GLU A 80 -8.45 8.98 0.29
C GLU A 80 -8.97 9.78 1.48
N SER A 81 -9.79 9.18 2.36
CA SER A 81 -10.29 9.88 3.55
C SER A 81 -9.16 10.31 4.49
N ILE A 82 -8.06 9.58 4.60
CA ILE A 82 -6.94 9.99 5.43
C ILE A 82 -6.18 11.12 4.76
N ILE A 83 -5.99 11.07 3.44
CA ILE A 83 -5.36 12.16 2.67
C ILE A 83 -6.18 13.46 2.83
N ASP A 84 -7.50 13.40 2.68
CA ASP A 84 -8.39 14.56 2.79
C ASP A 84 -8.40 15.18 4.19
N LYS A 85 -8.20 14.35 5.23
CA LYS A 85 -8.10 14.79 6.64
C LYS A 85 -6.71 15.32 7.01
N GLN A 86 -5.75 15.34 6.09
CA GLN A 86 -4.38 15.81 6.30
C GLN A 86 -4.12 17.11 5.51
N PRO A 87 -4.75 18.26 5.86
CA PRO A 87 -4.50 19.51 5.15
C PRO A 87 -3.11 20.13 5.40
N ASN A 88 -2.32 19.61 6.36
CA ASN A 88 -1.07 20.23 6.85
C ASN A 88 0.12 19.25 6.97
N PHE A 89 0.28 18.27 6.08
CA PHE A 89 1.52 17.48 6.09
C PHE A 89 2.64 18.24 5.36
N SER A 90 3.29 19.16 6.07
CA SER A 90 4.52 19.81 5.60
C SER A 90 5.65 18.76 5.55
N PRO A 91 6.38 18.61 4.44
CA PRO A 91 7.51 17.66 4.31
C PRO A 91 8.71 17.88 5.24
N LEU A 92 8.61 18.79 6.23
CA LEU A 92 9.71 19.20 7.10
C LEU A 92 9.72 18.54 8.49
N ASP A 93 8.74 17.69 8.83
CA ASP A 93 8.65 17.04 10.15
C ASP A 93 9.51 15.76 10.30
N TYR A 94 10.61 15.64 9.55
CA TYR A 94 11.56 14.53 9.64
C TYR A 94 12.87 14.87 10.39
N SER A 95 12.95 15.99 11.11
CA SER A 95 14.19 16.35 11.85
C SER A 95 14.34 15.70 13.23
N GLU A 96 13.36 14.94 13.74
CA GLU A 96 13.50 14.21 15.01
C GLU A 96 13.29 12.69 14.86
N GLN A 97 14.09 12.07 14.01
CA GLN A 97 14.48 10.66 14.23
C GLN A 97 15.83 10.67 14.96
N GLN A 98 15.77 10.62 16.30
CA GLN A 98 16.94 10.34 17.12
C GLN A 98 17.55 8.98 16.71
N PRO A 99 18.86 8.90 16.44
CA PRO A 99 19.51 7.61 16.31
C PRO A 99 19.63 6.95 17.69
N LEU A 100 18.76 6.00 17.99
CA LEU A 100 18.87 5.10 19.13
C LEU A 100 19.93 4.02 18.85
N CYS A 101 21.21 4.40 18.84
CA CYS A 101 22.36 3.53 19.13
C CYS A 101 23.70 4.27 19.08
N VAL A 102 24.02 5.05 20.11
CA VAL A 102 25.42 5.31 20.49
C VAL A 102 25.57 4.96 21.98
N LEU A 103 25.79 3.68 22.26
CA LEU A 103 26.47 3.30 23.49
C LEU A 103 27.94 3.09 23.17
N GLN A 104 28.70 4.08 23.62
CA GLN A 104 30.14 4.16 23.76
C GLN A 104 30.73 2.83 24.23
N ASN A 105 31.76 2.35 23.52
CA ASN A 105 32.82 1.58 24.15
C ASN A 105 34.12 2.36 23.96
N GLY A 106 34.58 2.92 25.08
CA GLY A 106 35.72 3.82 25.15
C GLY A 106 37.03 3.17 24.72
N VAL A 107 37.72 3.86 23.83
CA VAL A 107 39.17 3.75 23.69
C VAL A 107 39.78 4.31 24.97
N ARG A 108 40.33 3.43 25.82
CA ARG A 108 41.27 3.83 26.88
C ARG A 108 42.62 3.21 26.58
N SER A 109 43.39 3.94 25.77
CA SER A 109 44.85 3.80 25.66
C SER A 109 45.47 3.92 27.05
N ARG A 110 46.26 2.92 27.46
CA ARG A 110 47.18 3.04 28.59
C ARG A 110 48.59 3.13 28.01
N ASN A 111 49.24 4.26 28.25
CA ASN A 111 50.69 4.37 28.19
C ASN A 111 51.29 3.62 29.39
N ALA A 112 52.25 2.75 29.11
CA ALA A 112 53.38 2.40 29.97
C ALA A 112 54.52 1.96 29.04
#